data_AF-A0A8H7QHE9-F1
#
_entry.id   AF-A0A8H7QHE9-F1
#
_cell.length_a   1.000
_cell.length_b   1.000
_cell.length_c   1.000
_cell.angle_alpha   90.00
_cell.angle_beta   90.00
_cell.angle_gamma   90.00
#
_symmetry.space_group_name_H-M   'P 1'
#
loop_
_entity.id
_entity.type
_entity.pdbx_description
1 polymer ?
#
loop_
_entity_poly.entity_id
_entity_poly.type
_entity_poly.pdbx_seq_one_letter_code
_entity_poly.pdbx_strand_id
1 'polypeptide(L)'
;MNKSLFLICLISSIFCIIRPSESRPLNLTKAAKNLLSILGTGTYYDVAAGVGSCGETNSNDDMVVAVNHDQMKNGANPNKNPYCDKKINIIGKTGISVQARIVDTCPGCDSGSLDMSSALFEKVCGSLDLGVCQISWDFV
;
A
#
# COMPACT_ATOMS: atom_id res chain seq x y z
N MET A 1 -2.10 -52.49 52.27
CA MET A 1 -1.16 -52.49 51.12
C MET A 1 -1.93 -52.15 49.86
N ASN A 2 -1.53 -51.06 49.19
CA ASN A 2 -1.65 -50.78 47.75
C ASN A 2 -3.04 -50.73 47.10
N LYS A 3 -3.29 -49.99 46.03
CA LYS A 3 -2.84 -48.72 45.42
C LYS A 3 -3.87 -48.50 44.29
N SER A 4 -4.32 -47.26 44.12
CA SER A 4 -5.00 -46.68 42.94
C SER A 4 -5.96 -47.51 42.09
N LEU A 5 -7.24 -47.11 42.11
CA LEU A 5 -8.16 -47.35 41.00
C LEU A 5 -8.88 -46.05 40.63
N PHE A 6 -8.90 -45.79 39.33
CA PHE A 6 -9.48 -44.65 38.62
C PHE A 6 -10.85 -44.21 39.15
N LEU A 7 -11.07 -42.90 39.31
CA LEU A 7 -12.42 -42.34 39.36
C LEU A 7 -12.52 -41.09 38.49
N ILE A 8 -13.31 -41.26 37.44
CA ILE A 8 -13.71 -40.29 36.43
C ILE A 8 -14.54 -39.20 37.11
N CYS A 9 -14.11 -37.94 37.02
CA CYS A 9 -14.92 -36.80 37.44
C CYS A 9 -15.70 -36.26 36.22
N LEU A 10 -16.83 -36.92 35.93
CA LEU A 10 -17.87 -36.39 35.05
C LEU A 10 -18.68 -35.38 35.86
N ILE A 11 -18.21 -34.14 35.92
CA ILE A 11 -19.04 -33.01 36.37
C ILE A 11 -19.00 -31.96 35.27
N SER A 12 -20.07 -31.99 34.47
CA SER A 12 -20.51 -30.93 33.58
C SER A 12 -20.61 -29.62 34.36
N SER A 13 -19.67 -28.71 34.19
CA SER A 13 -19.76 -27.33 34.65
C SER A 13 -18.91 -26.46 33.76
N ILE A 14 -19.61 -25.53 33.11
CA ILE A 14 -19.15 -24.44 32.28
C ILE A 14 -17.90 -23.78 32.91
N PHE A 15 -16.72 -24.17 32.46
CA PHE A 15 -15.56 -23.30 32.45
C PHE A 15 -15.22 -23.08 30.99
N CYS A 16 -15.84 -22.05 30.42
CA CYS A 16 -15.29 -21.39 29.25
C CYS A 16 -13.81 -21.15 29.57
N ILE A 17 -12.92 -21.86 28.88
CA ILE A 17 -11.48 -21.63 28.97
C ILE A 17 -11.28 -20.26 28.31
N ILE A 18 -11.44 -19.19 29.10
CA ILE A 18 -10.97 -17.87 28.74
C ILE A 18 -9.45 -18.01 28.74
N ARG A 19 -8.88 -18.43 27.60
CA ARG A 19 -7.47 -18.21 27.35
C ARG A 19 -7.30 -16.70 27.47
N PRO A 20 -6.44 -16.18 28.36
CA PRO A 20 -6.08 -14.77 28.29
C PRO A 20 -5.56 -14.58 26.87
N SER A 21 -6.22 -13.74 26.07
CA SER A 21 -5.60 -13.28 24.84
C SER A 21 -4.38 -12.50 25.29
N GLU A 22 -3.22 -13.10 25.10
CA GLU A 22 -1.95 -12.43 25.29
C GLU A 22 -1.95 -11.27 24.30
N SER A 23 -2.29 -10.09 24.79
CA SER A 23 -2.37 -8.89 23.98
C SER A 23 -0.94 -8.58 23.54
N ARG A 24 -0.61 -8.93 22.29
CA ARG A 24 0.66 -8.51 21.69
C ARG A 24 0.73 -6.99 21.82
N PRO A 25 1.76 -6.43 22.49
CA PRO A 25 1.88 -4.98 22.56
C PRO A 25 1.98 -4.45 21.14
N LEU A 26 1.03 -3.57 20.77
CA LEU A 26 1.07 -2.92 19.46
C LEU A 26 2.30 -2.02 19.46
N ASN A 27 3.28 -2.34 18.62
CA ASN A 27 4.43 -1.47 18.44
C ASN A 27 3.95 -0.23 17.67
N LEU A 28 3.54 0.81 18.41
CA LEU A 28 2.91 2.02 17.89
C LEU A 28 3.78 2.71 16.83
N THR A 29 5.10 2.66 16.97
CA THR A 29 6.01 3.27 15.98
C THR A 29 6.08 2.46 14.69
N LYS A 30 6.05 1.13 14.77
CA LYS A 30 5.94 0.27 13.58
C LYS A 30 4.58 0.41 12.90
N ALA A 31 3.49 0.45 13.69
CA ALA A 31 2.14 0.65 13.18
C ALA A 31 1.98 2.03 12.53
N ALA A 32 2.46 3.09 13.18
CA ALA A 32 2.46 4.44 12.63
C ALA A 32 3.34 4.55 11.37
N LYS A 33 4.51 3.90 11.33
CA LYS A 33 5.37 3.88 10.14
C LYS A 33 4.71 3.14 8.97
N ASN A 34 4.03 2.03 9.24
CA ASN A 34 3.26 1.33 8.21
C ASN A 34 2.07 2.17 7.74
N LEU A 35 1.36 2.84 8.66
CA LEU A 35 0.28 3.77 8.32
C LEU A 35 0.79 4.95 7.48
N LEU A 36 1.94 5.50 7.84
CA LEU A 36 2.55 6.59 7.08
C LEU A 36 3.05 6.11 5.71
N SER A 37 3.43 4.83 5.55
CA SER A 37 3.80 4.29 4.23
C SER A 37 2.63 4.06 3.29
N ILE A 38 1.41 3.94 3.83
CA ILE A 38 0.18 3.85 3.03
C ILE A 38 -0.45 5.22 2.79
N LEU A 39 -0.13 6.23 3.59
CA LEU A 39 -0.64 7.60 3.43
C LEU A 39 0.36 8.46 2.66
N GLY A 40 -0.14 9.30 1.78
CA GLY A 40 0.73 10.23 1.06
C GLY A 40 -0.02 11.31 0.32
N THR A 41 0.69 11.98 -0.57
CA THR A 41 0.11 12.94 -1.52
C THR A 41 0.15 12.38 -2.93
N GLY A 42 -0.88 12.69 -3.69
CA GLY A 42 -0.96 12.42 -5.11
C GLY A 42 -0.80 13.70 -5.90
N THR A 43 0.10 13.72 -6.87
CA THR A 43 0.22 14.75 -7.93
C THR A 43 0.02 14.11 -9.30
N TYR A 44 0.19 14.88 -10.37
CA TYR A 44 0.22 14.35 -11.72
C TYR A 44 1.31 14.98 -12.58
N TYR A 45 1.71 14.25 -13.63
CA TYR A 45 2.68 14.69 -14.61
C TYR A 45 2.31 14.25 -16.02
N ASP A 46 3.01 14.78 -17.03
CA ASP A 46 2.89 14.34 -18.40
C ASP A 46 3.71 13.06 -18.62
N VAL A 47 3.02 11.90 -18.56
CA VAL A 47 3.66 10.58 -18.70
C VAL A 47 4.06 10.29 -20.15
N ALA A 48 3.48 11.03 -21.11
CA ALA A 48 3.76 10.88 -22.53
C ALA A 48 5.02 11.66 -22.96
N ALA A 49 5.58 12.51 -22.08
CA ALA A 49 6.75 13.32 -22.38
C ALA A 49 8.05 12.50 -22.52
N GLY A 50 8.08 11.23 -22.09
CA GLY A 50 9.27 10.41 -22.14
C GLY A 50 9.07 8.94 -21.79
N VAL A 51 10.20 8.26 -21.58
CA VAL A 51 10.25 6.85 -21.16
C VAL A 51 10.42 6.83 -19.63
N GLY A 52 9.51 6.16 -18.93
CA GLY A 52 9.60 6.01 -17.48
C GLY A 52 10.75 5.10 -17.05
N SER A 53 11.07 5.10 -15.76
CA SER A 53 12.16 4.28 -15.20
C SER A 53 11.98 2.77 -15.41
N CYS A 54 10.76 2.32 -15.72
CA CYS A 54 10.50 0.92 -16.09
C CYS A 54 10.86 0.59 -17.54
N GLY A 55 11.24 1.58 -18.36
CA GLY A 55 11.72 1.39 -19.72
C GLY A 55 10.63 1.42 -20.79
N GLU A 56 9.40 1.79 -20.44
CA GLU A 56 8.25 1.83 -21.35
C GLU A 56 7.68 3.25 -21.47
N THR A 57 7.05 3.54 -22.61
CA THR A 57 6.25 4.76 -22.83
C THR A 57 4.79 4.51 -22.46
N ASN A 58 4.10 5.54 -21.96
CA ASN A 58 2.67 5.45 -21.61
C ASN A 58 1.94 6.71 -22.09
N SER A 59 0.60 6.68 -22.06
CA SER A 59 -0.27 7.81 -22.37
C SER A 59 -0.85 8.45 -21.11
N ASN A 60 -1.17 9.74 -21.16
CA ASN A 60 -1.87 10.45 -20.08
C ASN A 60 -3.28 9.90 -19.78
N ASP A 61 -3.83 9.10 -20.70
CA ASP A 61 -5.11 8.39 -20.54
C ASP A 61 -4.98 7.04 -19.82
N ASP A 62 -3.75 6.52 -19.66
CA ASP A 62 -3.53 5.22 -19.03
C ASP A 62 -3.66 5.31 -17.50
N MET A 63 -4.07 4.22 -16.84
CA MET A 63 -4.07 4.13 -15.38
C MET A 63 -2.68 3.75 -14.85
N VAL A 64 -1.75 4.71 -14.90
CA VAL A 64 -0.32 4.50 -14.59
C VAL A 64 0.21 5.52 -13.60
N VAL A 65 1.27 5.15 -12.89
CA VAL A 65 1.79 5.94 -11.78
C VAL A 65 3.30 5.80 -11.62
N ALA A 66 3.94 6.88 -11.19
CA ALA A 66 5.29 6.92 -10.69
C ALA A 66 5.29 6.83 -9.16
N VAL A 67 6.16 5.97 -8.61
CA VAL A 67 6.32 5.81 -7.15
C VAL A 67 7.54 6.59 -6.69
N ASN A 68 7.50 7.22 -5.51
CA ASN A 68 8.67 7.90 -4.96
C ASN A 68 9.90 6.98 -4.88
N HIS A 69 11.07 7.59 -4.97
CA HIS A 69 12.36 6.90 -4.97
C HIS A 69 12.55 5.94 -3.79
N ASP A 70 12.18 6.33 -2.58
CA ASP A 70 12.42 5.56 -1.35
C ASP A 70 11.63 4.26 -1.28
N GLN A 71 10.42 4.23 -1.87
CA GLN A 71 9.60 3.03 -1.97
C GLN A 71 9.90 2.23 -3.24
N MET A 72 10.22 2.90 -4.36
CA MET A 72 10.57 2.24 -5.61
C MET A 72 11.90 1.48 -5.50
N LYS A 73 12.89 2.01 -4.76
CA LYS A 73 14.17 1.33 -4.43
C LYS A 73 14.87 0.74 -5.65
N ASN A 74 15.09 1.56 -6.66
CA ASN A 74 15.76 1.12 -7.88
C ASN A 74 17.12 0.48 -7.61
N GLY A 75 17.38 -0.63 -8.30
CA GLY A 75 18.73 -1.20 -8.40
C GLY A 75 19.57 -0.50 -9.47
N ALA A 76 20.68 -1.12 -9.85
CA ALA A 76 21.58 -0.59 -10.87
C ALA A 76 20.91 -0.39 -12.25
N ASN A 77 19.91 -1.22 -12.56
CA ASN A 77 19.07 -1.05 -13.76
C ASN A 77 17.61 -0.86 -13.33
N PRO A 78 17.05 0.36 -13.42
CA PRO A 78 15.68 0.63 -12.98
C PRO A 78 14.63 -0.10 -13.83
N ASN A 79 14.91 -0.38 -15.10
CA ASN A 79 14.00 -1.12 -15.98
C ASN A 79 13.79 -2.57 -15.54
N LYS A 80 14.65 -3.09 -14.65
CA LYS A 80 14.54 -4.43 -14.05
C LYS A 80 14.02 -4.40 -12.62
N ASN A 81 13.46 -3.28 -12.18
CA ASN A 81 12.90 -3.18 -10.84
C ASN A 81 11.73 -4.17 -10.69
N PRO A 82 11.68 -4.99 -9.61
CA PRO A 82 10.59 -5.94 -9.39
C PRO A 82 9.20 -5.31 -9.22
N TYR A 83 9.12 -4.01 -8.96
CA TYR A 83 7.87 -3.26 -8.89
C TYR A 83 7.35 -2.79 -10.24
N CYS A 84 8.18 -2.78 -11.30
CA CYS A 84 7.72 -2.45 -12.64
C CYS A 84 6.58 -3.39 -13.07
N ASP A 85 5.55 -2.80 -13.68
CA ASP A 85 4.30 -3.44 -14.10
C ASP A 85 3.46 -4.07 -12.98
N LYS A 86 3.88 -3.95 -11.71
CA LYS A 86 3.03 -4.29 -10.57
C LYS A 86 1.94 -3.25 -10.41
N LYS A 87 0.90 -3.66 -9.71
CA LYS A 87 -0.30 -2.86 -9.50
C LYS A 87 -0.40 -2.42 -8.06
N ILE A 88 -0.95 -1.24 -7.87
CA ILE A 88 -1.33 -0.69 -6.57
C ILE A 88 -2.80 -0.31 -6.60
N ASN A 89 -3.46 -0.35 -5.44
CA ASN A 89 -4.79 0.22 -5.26
C ASN A 89 -4.64 1.56 -4.54
N ILE A 90 -5.27 2.60 -5.09
CA ILE A 90 -5.18 3.98 -4.61
C ILE A 90 -6.59 4.46 -4.26
N ILE A 91 -6.75 5.06 -3.09
CA ILE A 91 -7.97 5.75 -2.68
C ILE A 91 -7.57 7.21 -2.39
N GLY A 92 -8.28 8.15 -3.00
CA GLY A 92 -8.07 9.58 -2.79
C GLY A 92 -9.35 10.30 -2.43
N LYS A 93 -9.42 11.58 -2.79
CA LYS A 93 -10.53 12.48 -2.49
C LYS A 93 -11.89 12.00 -3.05
N THR A 94 -11.90 11.29 -4.18
CA THR A 94 -13.16 10.78 -4.77
C THR A 94 -13.77 9.64 -3.96
N GLY A 95 -13.00 9.02 -3.05
CA GLY A 95 -13.43 7.86 -2.26
C GLY A 95 -13.49 6.54 -3.05
N ILE A 96 -13.15 6.56 -4.34
CA ILE A 96 -13.13 5.37 -5.19
C ILE A 96 -11.75 4.71 -5.07
N SER A 97 -11.73 3.38 -4.92
CA SER A 97 -10.49 2.60 -5.05
C SER A 97 -10.18 2.35 -6.53
N VAL A 98 -9.05 2.89 -6.98
CA VAL A 98 -8.60 2.82 -8.37
C VAL A 98 -7.31 2.03 -8.43
N GLN A 99 -7.26 1.05 -9.33
CA GLN A 99 -6.05 0.27 -9.57
C GLN A 99 -5.19 0.94 -10.63
N ALA A 100 -3.89 1.08 -10.37
CA ALA A 100 -2.92 1.66 -11.29
C ALA A 100 -1.69 0.75 -11.45
N ARG A 101 -1.04 0.82 -12.62
CA ARG A 101 0.22 0.10 -12.91
C ARG A 101 1.42 1.02 -12.65
N ILE A 102 2.42 0.50 -11.95
CA ILE A 102 3.68 1.22 -11.71
C ILE A 102 4.51 1.20 -12.99
N VAL A 103 4.89 2.40 -13.46
CA VAL A 103 5.65 2.56 -14.72
C VAL A 103 6.90 3.42 -14.58
N ASP A 104 7.05 4.10 -13.45
CA ASP A 104 8.09 5.10 -13.29
C ASP A 104 8.49 5.32 -11.83
N THR A 105 9.58 6.05 -11.63
CA THR A 105 10.05 6.53 -10.35
C THR A 105 9.92 8.05 -10.32
N CYS A 106 9.33 8.60 -9.27
CA CYS A 106 9.39 10.03 -9.00
C CYS A 106 10.57 10.33 -8.06
N PRO A 107 11.69 10.92 -8.53
CA PRO A 107 12.89 11.10 -7.70
C PRO A 107 12.71 12.20 -6.64
N GLY A 108 11.86 13.19 -6.91
CA GLY A 108 11.61 14.34 -6.04
C GLY A 108 10.38 14.19 -5.13
N CYS A 109 9.65 13.08 -5.23
CA CYS A 109 8.48 12.85 -4.39
C CYS A 109 8.86 12.40 -2.98
N ASP A 110 8.12 12.88 -1.99
CA ASP A 110 8.25 12.42 -0.61
C ASP A 110 7.84 10.95 -0.47
N SER A 111 8.30 10.31 0.62
CA SER A 111 7.86 8.95 0.96
C SER A 111 6.34 8.91 1.16
N GLY A 112 5.69 7.90 0.57
CA GLY A 112 4.23 7.77 0.52
C GLY A 112 3.60 8.47 -0.69
N SER A 113 4.29 9.39 -1.36
CA SER A 113 3.71 10.14 -2.48
C SER A 113 3.78 9.40 -3.81
N LEU A 114 2.79 9.68 -4.66
CA LEU A 114 2.61 9.15 -6.01
C LEU A 114 2.47 10.28 -7.03
N ASP A 115 3.06 10.11 -8.21
CA ASP A 115 2.87 11.03 -9.34
C ASP A 115 2.13 10.31 -10.47
N MET A 116 0.89 10.71 -10.73
CA MET A 116 -0.06 9.96 -11.53
C MET A 116 -0.09 10.47 -12.98
N SER A 117 -0.58 9.65 -13.91
CA SER A 117 -1.11 10.19 -15.16
C SER A 117 -2.32 11.09 -14.90
N SER A 118 -2.60 12.01 -15.83
CA SER A 118 -3.75 12.91 -15.75
C SER A 118 -5.07 12.16 -15.52
N ALA A 119 -5.35 11.11 -16.31
CA ALA A 119 -6.58 10.35 -16.18
C ALA A 119 -6.69 9.59 -14.85
N LEU A 120 -5.56 9.11 -14.31
CA LEU A 120 -5.55 8.47 -12.99
C LEU A 120 -5.81 9.50 -11.88
N PHE A 121 -5.16 10.66 -11.93
CA PHE A 121 -5.38 11.74 -10.98
C PHE A 121 -6.85 12.18 -10.97
N GLU A 122 -7.47 12.34 -12.14
CA GLU A 122 -8.88 12.73 -12.22
C GLU A 122 -9.81 11.72 -11.54
N LYS A 123 -9.53 10.43 -11.67
CA LYS A 123 -10.31 9.37 -11.02
C LYS A 123 -10.09 9.29 -9.50
N VAL A 124 -8.86 9.56 -9.02
CA VAL A 124 -8.49 9.42 -7.61
C VAL A 124 -8.75 10.71 -6.82
N CYS A 125 -8.41 11.85 -7.40
CA CYS A 125 -8.40 13.17 -6.77
C CYS A 125 -9.50 14.12 -7.30
N GLY A 126 -9.95 13.96 -8.54
CA GLY A 126 -10.85 14.90 -9.23
C GLY A 126 -10.09 15.90 -10.12
N SER A 127 -10.64 17.10 -10.34
CA SER A 127 -10.07 18.08 -11.29
C SER A 127 -8.55 18.28 -11.13
N LEU A 128 -7.83 18.30 -12.25
CA LEU A 128 -6.40 18.62 -12.32
C LEU A 128 -6.07 19.98 -11.69
N ASP A 129 -7.01 20.92 -11.66
CA ASP A 129 -6.84 22.24 -11.02
C ASP A 129 -6.50 22.14 -9.52
N LEU A 130 -6.78 21.00 -8.88
CA LEU A 130 -6.37 20.75 -7.49
C LEU A 130 -4.85 20.68 -7.35
N GLY A 131 -4.13 20.22 -8.37
CA GLY A 131 -2.68 20.01 -8.39
C GLY A 131 -2.20 18.85 -7.50
N VAL A 132 -2.78 18.73 -6.30
CA VAL A 132 -2.41 17.75 -5.28
C VAL A 132 -3.62 17.29 -4.49
N CYS A 133 -3.65 16.02 -4.08
CA CYS A 133 -4.63 15.53 -3.11
C CYS A 133 -4.03 14.55 -2.10
N GLN A 134 -4.69 14.35 -0.97
CA GLN A 134 -4.32 13.27 -0.04
C GLN A 134 -4.78 11.93 -0.58
N ILE A 135 -3.93 10.93 -0.45
CA ILE A 135 -4.18 9.57 -0.91
C ILE A 135 -3.80 8.56 0.18
N SER A 136 -4.42 7.39 0.08
CA SER A 136 -3.96 6.16 0.71
C SER A 136 -3.80 5.06 -0.33
N TRP A 137 -2.74 4.27 -0.28
CA TRP A 137 -2.51 3.21 -1.26
C TRP A 137 -1.72 2.03 -0.70
N ASP A 138 -1.87 0.89 -1.38
CA ASP A 138 -1.18 -0.36 -1.06
C ASP A 138 -0.82 -1.12 -2.33
N PHE A 139 0.26 -1.92 -2.26
CA PHE A 139 0.58 -2.91 -3.29
C PHE A 139 -0.48 -4.03 -3.31
N VAL A 140 -0.81 -4.50 -4.52
CA VAL A 140 -1.73 -5.64 -4.75
C VAL A 140 -1.00 -6.97 -4.63
#